data_AF-A0A369K260-F1
#
_entry.id   AF-A0A369K260-F1
#
_cell.length_a   1.000
_cell.length_b   1.000
_cell.length_c   1.000
_cell.angle_alpha   90.00
_cell.angle_beta   90.00
_cell.angle_gamma   90.00
#
_symmetry.space_group_name_H-M   'P 1'
#
loop_
_entity.id
_entity.type
_entity.pdbx_description
1 polymer ?
#
loop_
_entity_poly.entity_id
_entity_poly.type
_entity_poly.pdbx_seq_one_letter_code
_entity_poly.pdbx_strand_id
1 'polypeptide(L)'
;MSQTRSSQLSEEYIQDSFHSYLKSSLTQAKVEKLLDADVLSSAEGDLMITGPALCLYFAALRCTTNPPSVPLPRSAKNTQPTELSYENCPPPFIPFLRVWASTVPSIQSLAPEHQHDLARVICGLEALSHPLPPAIAGIAADLRAVAIEISQRRSFQNRFASDLQAALDSGTTPGSQTAKKASFVPPPLYDPSPASSRTSLESRPPPSPQYATHNLPPQSPTHLSPHQSGGGSSSGFPSRSPSPTILSPNSPAIEFIRETLYASLADALERQPSLRALLKRDPPRAYFASVAYAILDVATNAVTPDGAVVGVLGQPLTLADCPPELRPFMTELAAIGQQAREMEEADNNSAMQYAQRDEEVPPSKMDRVKLMLEEGVGYAEGRREAEEGRRSVEGRAVAFTNRINALSLGLTRLRAFKERQSDVFKVLAGIGA
;
A
#
# COMPACT_ATOMS: atom_id res chain seq x y z
N MET A 1 -23.65 31.64 23.56
CA MET A 1 -23.16 31.08 22.29
C MET A 1 -22.56 29.72 22.59
N SER A 2 -23.34 28.66 22.46
CA SER A 2 -22.86 27.28 22.70
C SER A 2 -21.96 26.86 21.54
N GLN A 3 -20.73 26.47 21.85
CA GLN A 3 -19.88 25.69 20.95
C GLN A 3 -20.61 24.39 20.61
N THR A 4 -21.25 24.31 19.44
CA THR A 4 -21.52 23.04 18.78
C THR A 4 -20.17 22.41 18.51
N ARG A 5 -19.76 21.45 19.36
CA ARG A 5 -18.70 20.51 18.99
C ARG A 5 -19.16 19.87 17.69
N SER A 6 -18.52 20.22 16.56
CA SER A 6 -18.65 19.45 15.33
C SER A 6 -18.36 18.00 15.70
N SER A 7 -19.39 17.16 15.68
CA SER A 7 -19.23 15.74 15.96
C SER A 7 -18.45 15.16 14.79
N GLN A 8 -17.14 14.98 14.98
CA GLN A 8 -16.33 14.24 14.03
C GLN A 8 -17.02 12.91 13.73
N LEU A 9 -17.10 12.58 12.44
CA LEU A 9 -17.62 11.30 12.00
C LEU A 9 -16.69 10.18 12.47
N SER A 10 -17.21 8.97 12.66
CA SER A 10 -16.36 7.82 12.96
C SER A 10 -15.63 7.36 11.69
N GLU A 11 -14.43 6.80 11.87
CA GLU A 11 -13.70 6.19 10.76
C GLU A 11 -14.50 5.05 10.10
N GLU A 12 -15.19 4.25 10.91
CA GLU A 12 -16.04 3.16 10.45
C GLU A 12 -17.14 3.66 9.52
N TYR A 13 -17.84 4.74 9.88
CA TYR A 13 -18.90 5.31 9.07
C TYR A 13 -18.40 5.82 7.71
N ILE A 14 -17.22 6.44 7.69
CA ILE A 14 -16.60 6.90 6.43
C ILE A 14 -16.18 5.72 5.56
N GLN A 15 -15.62 4.68 6.16
CA GLN A 15 -15.25 3.47 5.43
C GLN A 15 -16.50 2.79 4.84
N ASP A 16 -17.57 2.64 5.61
CA ASP A 16 -18.86 2.13 5.13
C ASP A 16 -19.41 2.93 3.96
N SER A 17 -19.36 4.25 4.09
CA SER A 17 -19.78 5.18 3.04
C SER A 17 -18.95 5.00 1.77
N PHE A 18 -17.64 4.87 1.92
CA PHE A 18 -16.73 4.64 0.81
C PHE A 18 -17.01 3.32 0.08
N HIS A 19 -17.21 2.21 0.82
CA HIS A 19 -17.55 0.92 0.21
C HIS A 19 -18.88 0.96 -0.55
N SER A 20 -19.87 1.71 -0.05
CA SER A 20 -21.14 1.93 -0.78
C SER A 20 -20.91 2.64 -2.12
N TYR A 21 -20.08 3.68 -2.14
CA TYR A 21 -19.72 4.37 -3.38
C TYR A 21 -18.86 3.50 -4.31
N LEU A 22 -17.95 2.70 -3.75
CA LEU A 22 -17.08 1.83 -4.53
C LEU A 22 -17.90 0.81 -5.33
N LYS A 23 -18.91 0.17 -4.74
CA LYS A 23 -19.82 -0.76 -5.46
C LYS A 23 -20.48 -0.09 -6.67
N SER A 24 -21.00 1.12 -6.47
CA SER A 24 -21.65 1.89 -7.52
C SER A 24 -20.66 2.29 -8.61
N SER A 25 -19.45 2.69 -8.22
CA SER A 25 -18.37 3.12 -9.12
C SER A 25 -17.83 1.97 -9.96
N LEU A 26 -17.61 0.80 -9.37
CA LEU A 26 -17.19 -0.40 -10.09
C LEU A 26 -18.27 -0.87 -11.08
N THR A 27 -19.54 -0.79 -10.69
CA THR A 27 -20.66 -1.10 -11.58
C THR A 27 -20.71 -0.13 -12.76
N GLN A 28 -20.54 1.17 -12.51
CA GLN A 28 -20.47 2.18 -13.56
C GLN A 28 -19.27 1.95 -14.50
N ALA A 29 -18.08 1.69 -13.95
CA ALA A 29 -16.88 1.40 -14.73
C ALA A 29 -17.04 0.16 -15.63
N LYS A 30 -17.75 -0.87 -15.14
CA LYS A 30 -18.14 -2.04 -15.93
C LYS A 30 -19.07 -1.69 -17.09
N VAL A 31 -20.10 -0.88 -16.83
CA VAL A 31 -21.05 -0.42 -17.86
C VAL A 31 -20.35 0.43 -18.92
N GLU A 32 -19.42 1.29 -18.50
CA GLU A 32 -18.61 2.14 -19.38
C GLU A 32 -17.46 1.38 -20.08
N LYS A 33 -17.33 0.06 -19.86
CA LYS A 33 -16.28 -0.81 -20.42
C LYS A 33 -14.86 -0.34 -20.07
N LEU A 34 -14.70 0.36 -18.95
CA LEU A 34 -13.39 0.67 -18.36
C LEU A 34 -12.81 -0.57 -17.66
N LEU A 35 -13.68 -1.43 -17.12
CA LEU A 35 -13.34 -2.70 -16.49
C LEU A 35 -14.22 -3.80 -17.09
N ASP A 36 -13.64 -4.94 -17.46
CA ASP A 36 -14.42 -6.10 -17.88
C ASP A 36 -14.75 -7.03 -16.70
N ALA A 37 -15.63 -8.00 -16.96
CA ALA A 37 -16.04 -8.96 -15.94
C ALA A 37 -14.91 -9.93 -15.55
N ASP A 38 -13.92 -10.14 -16.40
CA ASP A 38 -12.76 -11.00 -16.11
C ASP A 38 -11.85 -10.32 -15.09
N VAL A 39 -11.46 -9.06 -15.32
CA VAL A 39 -10.68 -8.21 -14.41
C VAL A 39 -11.36 -8.07 -13.05
N LEU A 40 -12.67 -7.82 -13.02
CA LEU A 40 -13.42 -7.75 -11.76
C LEU A 40 -13.45 -9.10 -11.02
N SER A 41 -13.54 -10.22 -11.74
CA SER A 41 -13.62 -11.55 -11.16
C SER A 41 -12.29 -12.06 -10.63
N SER A 42 -11.21 -11.88 -11.39
CA SER A 42 -9.87 -12.31 -11.03
C SER A 42 -9.27 -11.39 -9.95
N ALA A 43 -9.79 -10.15 -9.85
CA ALA A 43 -9.16 -9.06 -9.11
C ALA A 43 -7.68 -8.86 -9.53
N GLU A 44 -7.36 -9.25 -10.77
CA GLU A 44 -6.03 -9.12 -11.34
C GLU A 44 -5.70 -7.66 -11.64
N GLY A 45 -4.41 -7.42 -11.85
CA GLY A 45 -3.88 -6.10 -12.06
C GLY A 45 -4.07 -5.21 -10.83
N ASP A 46 -4.10 -3.91 -11.07
CA ASP A 46 -4.05 -2.93 -10.00
C ASP A 46 -5.44 -2.53 -9.45
N LEU A 47 -6.39 -3.48 -9.44
CA LEU A 47 -7.79 -3.18 -9.16
C LEU A 47 -8.03 -2.62 -7.75
N MET A 48 -7.18 -2.99 -6.78
CA MET A 48 -7.20 -2.40 -5.44
C MET A 48 -6.91 -0.90 -5.48
N ILE A 49 -6.09 -0.40 -6.41
CA ILE A 49 -5.82 1.03 -6.57
C ILE A 49 -6.83 1.64 -7.55
N THR A 50 -7.04 1.03 -8.73
CA THR A 50 -7.91 1.54 -9.79
C THR A 50 -9.37 1.68 -9.34
N GLY A 51 -9.92 0.73 -8.59
CA GLY A 51 -11.32 0.79 -8.12
C GLY A 51 -11.59 2.02 -7.23
N PRO A 52 -10.87 2.18 -6.11
CA PRO A 52 -10.93 3.39 -5.28
C PRO A 52 -10.62 4.68 -6.03
N ALA A 53 -9.64 4.69 -6.95
CA ALA A 53 -9.33 5.87 -7.76
C ALA A 53 -10.49 6.29 -8.67
N LEU A 54 -11.17 5.33 -9.32
CA LEU A 54 -12.39 5.58 -10.09
C LEU A 54 -13.52 6.08 -9.19
N CYS A 55 -13.65 5.53 -7.98
CA CYS A 55 -14.62 6.00 -7.00
C CYS A 55 -14.41 7.48 -6.64
N LEU A 56 -13.16 7.88 -6.41
CA LEU A 56 -12.79 9.28 -6.13
C LEU A 56 -13.03 10.20 -7.34
N TYR A 57 -12.73 9.71 -8.54
CA TYR A 57 -13.00 10.41 -9.80
C TYR A 57 -14.50 10.66 -10.02
N PHE A 58 -15.35 9.64 -9.90
CA PHE A 58 -16.79 9.83 -10.06
C PHE A 58 -17.40 10.69 -8.94
N ALA A 59 -16.84 10.62 -7.72
CA ALA A 59 -17.22 11.54 -6.65
C ALA A 59 -16.86 13.00 -7.01
N ALA A 60 -15.69 13.24 -7.60
CA ALA A 60 -15.27 14.57 -8.05
C ALA A 60 -16.21 15.13 -9.13
N LEU A 61 -16.60 14.32 -10.12
CA LEU A 61 -17.55 14.73 -11.16
C LEU A 61 -18.94 15.10 -10.60
N ARG A 62 -19.34 14.52 -9.47
CA ARG A 62 -20.63 14.77 -8.81
C ARG A 62 -20.56 15.82 -7.71
N CYS A 63 -19.37 16.32 -7.38
CA CYS A 63 -19.17 17.28 -6.31
C CYS A 63 -19.73 18.66 -6.71
N THR A 64 -20.61 19.23 -5.88
CA THR A 64 -21.24 20.54 -6.14
C THR A 64 -20.93 21.58 -5.07
N THR A 65 -20.05 21.27 -4.13
CA THR A 65 -19.75 22.08 -2.94
C THR A 65 -18.45 22.86 -3.08
N ASN A 66 -18.33 23.93 -2.30
CA ASN A 66 -17.13 24.77 -2.25
C ASN A 66 -16.87 25.23 -0.81
N PRO A 67 -15.80 24.75 -0.12
CA PRO A 67 -14.78 23.82 -0.62
C PRO A 67 -15.35 22.44 -0.97
N PRO A 68 -14.71 21.65 -1.86
CA PRO A 68 -15.18 20.32 -2.22
C PRO A 68 -15.38 19.40 -1.00
N SER A 69 -16.55 18.77 -0.95
CA SER A 69 -16.98 17.84 0.09
C SER A 69 -17.54 16.56 -0.54
N VAL A 70 -17.46 15.44 0.16
CA VAL A 70 -17.97 14.16 -0.35
C VAL A 70 -19.36 13.92 0.27
N PRO A 71 -20.46 13.86 -0.52
CA PRO A 71 -21.74 13.47 0.03
C PRO A 71 -21.63 12.06 0.62
N LEU A 72 -22.26 11.79 1.76
CA LEU A 72 -22.26 10.48 2.40
C LEU A 72 -23.64 9.79 2.23
N PRO A 73 -23.68 8.45 2.08
CA PRO A 73 -24.94 7.73 2.00
C PRO A 73 -25.80 7.97 3.24
N ARG A 74 -27.09 8.23 3.04
CA ARG A 74 -28.02 8.42 4.15
C ARG A 74 -28.29 7.10 4.86
N SER A 75 -28.15 7.08 6.19
CA SER A 75 -28.49 5.90 7.02
C SER A 75 -29.99 5.60 7.01
N ALA A 76 -30.84 6.61 6.86
CA ALA A 76 -32.27 6.46 6.64
C ALA A 76 -32.79 7.45 5.59
N LYS A 77 -33.87 7.11 4.89
CA LYS A 77 -34.45 7.98 3.83
C LYS A 77 -34.82 9.38 4.34
N ASN A 78 -35.12 9.50 5.65
CA ASN A 78 -35.59 10.73 6.28
C ASN A 78 -34.48 11.54 6.98
N THR A 79 -33.24 11.08 7.03
CA THR A 79 -32.14 11.86 7.62
C THR A 79 -31.63 12.91 6.65
N GLN A 80 -31.22 14.07 7.17
CA GLN A 80 -30.58 15.10 6.35
C GLN A 80 -29.32 14.54 5.68
N PRO A 81 -29.04 14.90 4.41
CA PRO A 81 -27.77 14.58 3.77
C PRO A 81 -26.60 15.07 4.63
N THR A 82 -25.62 14.20 4.86
CA THR A 82 -24.38 14.56 5.54
C THR A 82 -23.27 14.58 4.50
N GLU A 83 -22.42 15.60 4.55
CA GLU A 83 -21.26 15.72 3.68
C GLU A 83 -19.99 15.58 4.51
N LEU A 84 -19.00 14.84 4.00
CA LEU A 84 -17.66 14.77 4.58
C LEU A 84 -16.90 16.04 4.20
N SER A 85 -16.55 16.84 5.19
CA SER A 85 -15.80 18.09 5.08
C SER A 85 -14.59 18.08 6.01
N TYR A 86 -13.71 19.07 5.90
CA TYR A 86 -12.56 19.19 6.81
C TYR A 86 -12.94 19.31 8.30
N GLU A 87 -14.15 19.77 8.60
CA GLU A 87 -14.61 20.02 9.97
C GLU A 87 -15.11 18.76 10.69
N ASN A 88 -15.57 17.76 9.93
CA ASN A 88 -16.12 16.52 10.49
C ASN A 88 -15.31 15.26 10.09
N CYS A 89 -14.29 15.42 9.24
CA CYS A 89 -13.39 14.35 8.84
C CYS A 89 -12.47 13.91 10.00
N PRO A 90 -12.35 12.60 10.28
CA PRO A 90 -11.38 12.10 11.25
C PRO A 90 -9.96 12.48 10.84
N PRO A 91 -9.08 12.80 11.80
CA PRO A 91 -7.73 13.27 11.50
C PRO A 91 -6.94 12.41 10.50
N PRO A 92 -6.99 11.06 10.54
CA PRO A 92 -6.25 10.21 9.59
C PRO A 92 -6.71 10.30 8.13
N PHE A 93 -7.88 10.89 7.85
CA PHE A 93 -8.41 11.05 6.48
C PHE A 93 -8.24 12.47 5.94
N ILE A 94 -7.90 13.44 6.79
CA ILE A 94 -7.77 14.85 6.38
C ILE A 94 -6.74 15.05 5.25
N PRO A 95 -5.52 14.46 5.30
CA PRO A 95 -4.54 14.63 4.21
C PRO A 95 -5.09 14.14 2.87
N PHE A 96 -5.82 13.02 2.88
CA PHE A 96 -6.40 12.41 1.69
C PHE A 96 -7.53 13.26 1.11
N LEU A 97 -8.37 13.80 1.99
CA LEU A 97 -9.46 14.69 1.60
C LEU A 97 -8.91 15.98 0.97
N ARG A 98 -7.76 16.49 1.44
CA ARG A 98 -7.10 17.66 0.85
C ARG A 98 -6.61 17.38 -0.58
N VAL A 99 -5.86 16.30 -0.77
CA VAL A 99 -5.39 15.89 -2.10
C VAL A 99 -6.56 15.67 -3.04
N TRP A 100 -7.60 14.94 -2.63
CA TRP A 100 -8.80 14.77 -3.46
C TRP A 100 -9.47 16.11 -3.79
N ALA A 101 -9.77 16.94 -2.79
CA ALA A 101 -10.46 18.21 -2.98
C ALA A 101 -9.66 19.16 -3.89
N SER A 102 -8.32 19.11 -3.83
CA SER A 102 -7.45 19.94 -4.67
C SER A 102 -7.46 19.48 -6.14
N THR A 103 -7.82 18.23 -6.43
CA THR A 103 -8.00 17.71 -7.79
C THR A 103 -9.38 17.99 -8.38
N VAL A 104 -10.42 18.17 -7.55
CA VAL A 104 -11.83 18.33 -8.00
C VAL A 104 -12.00 19.43 -9.05
N PRO A 105 -11.54 20.69 -8.85
CA PRO A 105 -11.71 21.73 -9.87
C PRO A 105 -10.99 21.40 -11.19
N SER A 106 -9.84 20.73 -11.09
CA SER A 106 -9.06 20.33 -12.27
C SER A 106 -9.80 19.27 -13.08
N ILE A 107 -10.42 18.29 -12.41
CA ILE A 107 -11.25 17.26 -13.06
C ILE A 107 -12.47 17.91 -13.74
N GLN A 108 -13.18 18.78 -13.03
CA GLN A 108 -14.42 19.40 -13.53
C GLN A 108 -14.21 20.37 -14.69
N SER A 109 -13.00 20.93 -14.82
CA SER A 109 -12.63 21.82 -15.94
C SER A 109 -12.16 21.07 -17.19
N LEU A 110 -11.95 19.76 -17.13
CA LEU A 110 -11.64 18.96 -18.33
C LEU A 110 -12.87 18.87 -19.24
N ALA A 111 -12.64 18.92 -20.56
CA ALA A 111 -13.66 18.59 -21.54
C ALA A 111 -14.10 17.12 -21.41
N PRO A 112 -15.35 16.75 -21.79
CA PRO A 112 -15.88 15.40 -21.59
C PRO A 112 -15.00 14.27 -22.15
N GLU A 113 -14.38 14.47 -23.31
CA GLU A 113 -13.43 13.54 -23.92
C GLU A 113 -12.19 13.30 -23.04
N HIS A 114 -11.66 14.38 -22.45
CA HIS A 114 -10.51 14.34 -21.56
C HIS A 114 -10.86 13.79 -20.17
N GLN A 115 -12.11 13.94 -19.73
CA GLN A 115 -12.63 13.27 -18.54
C GLN A 115 -12.64 11.75 -18.75
N HIS A 116 -13.09 11.28 -19.92
CA HIS A 116 -13.04 9.86 -20.24
C HIS A 116 -11.59 9.35 -20.34
N ASP A 117 -10.69 10.11 -20.96
CA ASP A 117 -9.27 9.77 -21.01
C ASP A 117 -8.63 9.68 -19.62
N LEU A 118 -9.00 10.57 -18.69
CA LEU A 118 -8.56 10.47 -17.30
C LEU A 118 -9.02 9.14 -16.67
N ALA A 119 -10.28 8.73 -16.87
CA ALA A 119 -10.77 7.44 -16.37
C ALA A 119 -10.00 6.25 -16.97
N ARG A 120 -9.66 6.32 -18.26
CA ARG A 120 -8.82 5.31 -18.94
C ARG A 120 -7.41 5.25 -18.35
N VAL A 121 -6.76 6.40 -18.16
CA VAL A 121 -5.42 6.49 -17.56
C VAL A 121 -5.41 5.95 -16.13
N ILE A 122 -6.44 6.21 -15.31
CA ILE A 122 -6.58 5.62 -13.97
C ILE A 122 -6.61 4.08 -14.02
N CYS A 123 -7.22 3.52 -15.07
CA CYS A 123 -7.29 2.08 -15.34
C CYS A 123 -6.03 1.50 -15.99
N GLY A 124 -5.00 2.31 -16.26
CA GLY A 124 -3.81 1.88 -16.99
C GLY A 124 -4.08 1.62 -18.48
N LEU A 125 -5.17 2.16 -19.02
CA LEU A 125 -5.50 2.08 -20.45
C LEU A 125 -4.93 3.28 -21.21
N GLU A 126 -4.63 3.07 -22.49
CA GLU A 126 -4.21 4.15 -23.38
C GLU A 126 -5.34 5.17 -23.59
N ALA A 127 -5.02 6.46 -23.51
CA ALA A 127 -5.96 7.53 -23.81
C ALA A 127 -6.35 7.53 -25.29
N LEU A 128 -7.55 8.01 -25.59
CA LEU A 128 -8.07 8.10 -26.96
C LEU A 128 -7.67 9.40 -27.65
N SER A 129 -7.53 10.50 -26.90
CA SER A 129 -7.19 11.80 -27.46
C SER A 129 -5.68 11.99 -27.61
N HIS A 130 -5.28 12.60 -28.73
CA HIS A 130 -3.91 13.02 -28.98
C HIS A 130 -3.87 14.47 -29.51
N PRO A 131 -3.05 15.37 -28.92
CA PRO A 131 -2.17 15.15 -27.78
C PRO A 131 -2.93 15.10 -26.44
N LEU A 132 -2.43 14.29 -25.49
CA LEU A 132 -3.01 14.21 -24.15
C LEU A 132 -2.61 15.45 -23.32
N PRO A 133 -3.56 16.17 -22.69
CA PRO A 133 -3.24 17.25 -21.76
C PRO A 133 -2.29 16.78 -20.64
N PRO A 134 -1.17 17.49 -20.38
CA PRO A 134 -0.21 17.10 -19.35
C PRO A 134 -0.82 16.97 -17.94
N ALA A 135 -1.90 17.72 -17.67
CA ALA A 135 -2.60 17.70 -16.39
C ALA A 135 -3.24 16.33 -16.07
N ILE A 136 -3.64 15.54 -17.07
CA ILE A 136 -4.34 14.25 -16.86
C ILE A 136 -3.45 13.27 -16.11
N ALA A 137 -2.16 13.19 -16.46
CA ALA A 137 -1.21 12.31 -15.79
C ALA A 137 -1.03 12.70 -14.30
N GLY A 138 -0.98 14.00 -14.01
CA GLY A 138 -0.89 14.51 -12.64
C GLY A 138 -2.14 14.18 -11.82
N ILE A 139 -3.33 14.47 -12.37
CA ILE A 139 -4.60 14.18 -11.70
C ILE A 139 -4.76 12.67 -11.45
N ALA A 140 -4.42 11.83 -12.43
CA ALA A 140 -4.47 10.38 -12.26
C ALA A 140 -3.50 9.90 -11.17
N ALA A 141 -2.30 10.49 -11.09
CA ALA A 141 -1.34 10.18 -10.03
C ALA A 141 -1.89 10.55 -8.65
N ASP A 142 -2.48 11.74 -8.48
CA ASP A 142 -3.04 12.17 -7.19
C ASP A 142 -4.21 11.29 -6.74
N LEU A 143 -5.11 10.92 -7.66
CA LEU A 143 -6.23 10.02 -7.35
C LEU A 143 -5.75 8.61 -6.98
N ARG A 144 -4.74 8.08 -7.69
CA ARG A 144 -4.13 6.77 -7.40
C ARG A 144 -3.37 6.80 -6.08
N ALA A 145 -2.74 7.92 -5.75
CA ALA A 145 -2.08 8.14 -4.46
C ALA A 145 -3.07 8.02 -3.29
N VAL A 146 -4.20 8.72 -3.36
CA VAL A 146 -5.26 8.60 -2.34
C VAL A 146 -5.84 7.18 -2.30
N ALA A 147 -6.03 6.55 -3.46
CA ALA A 147 -6.51 5.18 -3.55
C ALA A 147 -5.57 4.16 -2.88
N ILE A 148 -4.25 4.33 -3.03
CA ILE A 148 -3.23 3.51 -2.38
C ILE A 148 -3.38 3.56 -0.86
N GLU A 149 -3.50 4.76 -0.29
CA GLU A 149 -3.66 4.96 1.15
C GLU A 149 -4.90 4.26 1.70
N ILE A 150 -6.02 4.38 0.99
CA ILE A 150 -7.26 3.68 1.34
C ILE A 150 -7.05 2.16 1.27
N SER A 151 -6.34 1.68 0.25
CA SER A 151 -6.11 0.26 -0.01
C SER A 151 -5.15 -0.43 0.95
N GLN A 152 -4.25 0.33 1.56
CA GLN A 152 -3.36 -0.15 2.62
C GLN A 152 -4.12 -0.41 3.92
N ARG A 153 -5.31 0.19 4.12
CA ARG A 153 -6.09 -0.01 5.35
C ARG A 153 -6.71 -1.41 5.39
N ARG A 154 -6.58 -2.06 6.55
CA ARG A 154 -7.05 -3.44 6.71
C ARG A 154 -8.56 -3.59 6.56
N SER A 155 -9.31 -2.66 7.13
CA SER A 155 -10.77 -2.64 7.06
C SER A 155 -11.27 -2.59 5.61
N PHE A 156 -10.55 -1.87 4.75
CA PHE A 156 -10.82 -1.83 3.32
C PHE A 156 -10.60 -3.20 2.66
N GLN A 157 -9.41 -3.78 2.86
CA GLN A 157 -9.03 -5.07 2.26
C GLN A 157 -10.01 -6.19 2.62
N ASN A 158 -10.51 -6.24 3.85
CA ASN A 158 -11.44 -7.27 4.30
C ASN A 158 -12.79 -7.25 3.56
N ARG A 159 -13.20 -6.10 3.06
CA ARG A 159 -14.52 -5.90 2.43
C ARG A 159 -14.46 -5.86 0.91
N PHE A 160 -13.28 -5.59 0.35
CA PHE A 160 -13.08 -5.41 -1.08
C PHE A 160 -13.64 -6.56 -1.94
N ALA A 161 -13.45 -7.83 -1.52
CA ALA A 161 -14.05 -8.99 -2.22
C ALA A 161 -15.58 -8.91 -2.35
N SER A 162 -16.26 -8.41 -1.31
CA SER A 162 -17.72 -8.24 -1.30
C SER A 162 -18.14 -7.13 -2.27
N ASP A 163 -17.35 -6.07 -2.39
CA ASP A 163 -17.63 -4.97 -3.32
C ASP A 163 -17.46 -5.40 -4.78
N LEU A 164 -16.40 -6.18 -5.06
CA LEU A 164 -16.19 -6.79 -6.37
C LEU A 164 -17.35 -7.71 -6.76
N GLN A 165 -17.77 -8.58 -5.83
CA GLN A 165 -18.90 -9.48 -6.08
C GLN A 165 -20.20 -8.69 -6.35
N ALA A 166 -20.47 -7.63 -5.59
CA ALA A 166 -21.65 -6.80 -5.80
C ALA A 166 -21.65 -6.12 -7.20
N ALA A 167 -20.49 -5.71 -7.71
CA ALA A 167 -20.34 -5.16 -9.05
C ALA A 167 -20.47 -6.23 -10.16
N LEU A 168 -20.00 -7.46 -9.91
CA LEU A 168 -20.19 -8.60 -10.82
C LEU A 168 -21.67 -8.96 -10.95
N ASP A 169 -22.37 -9.04 -9.82
CA ASP A 169 -23.78 -9.40 -9.74
C ASP A 169 -24.70 -8.31 -10.32
N SER A 170 -24.24 -7.05 -10.32
CA SER A 170 -24.95 -5.93 -10.92
C SER A 170 -25.04 -6.09 -12.44
N GLY A 171 -26.27 -6.17 -12.95
CA GLY A 171 -26.58 -6.32 -14.37
C GLY A 171 -26.66 -7.77 -14.87
N THR A 172 -26.45 -8.78 -14.02
CA THR A 172 -26.70 -10.19 -14.38
C THR A 172 -28.16 -10.58 -14.11
N THR A 173 -28.81 -11.20 -15.10
CA THR A 173 -30.15 -11.76 -14.91
C THR A 173 -30.12 -12.98 -13.98
N PRO A 174 -31.09 -13.12 -13.04
CA PRO A 174 -31.19 -14.29 -12.19
C PRO A 174 -31.27 -15.56 -13.06
N GLY A 175 -30.31 -16.48 -12.90
CA GLY A 175 -30.25 -17.75 -13.64
C GLY A 175 -29.22 -17.84 -14.77
N SER A 176 -28.37 -16.82 -14.99
CA SER A 176 -27.22 -16.97 -15.89
C SER A 176 -26.25 -18.02 -15.37
N GLN A 177 -25.94 -19.03 -16.19
CA GLN A 177 -25.00 -20.11 -15.85
C GLN A 177 -23.54 -19.63 -15.75
N THR A 178 -23.26 -18.35 -16.03
CA THR A 178 -21.91 -17.76 -16.01
C THR A 178 -21.71 -16.78 -14.85
N ALA A 179 -22.29 -17.04 -13.68
CA ALA A 179 -22.05 -16.23 -12.49
C ALA A 179 -20.58 -16.33 -12.06
N LYS A 180 -19.78 -15.30 -12.38
CA LYS A 180 -18.38 -15.22 -11.98
C LYS A 180 -18.29 -14.87 -10.50
N LYS A 181 -17.37 -15.52 -9.78
CA LYS A 181 -17.09 -15.24 -8.38
C LYS A 181 -15.80 -14.45 -8.25
N ALA A 182 -15.81 -13.39 -7.45
CA ALA A 182 -14.59 -12.66 -7.12
C ALA A 182 -13.61 -13.57 -6.36
N SER A 183 -12.37 -13.68 -6.85
CA SER A 183 -11.31 -14.52 -6.25
C SER A 183 -10.40 -13.77 -5.29
N PHE A 184 -10.72 -12.51 -4.96
CA PHE A 184 -9.89 -11.69 -4.09
C PHE A 184 -9.79 -12.30 -2.68
N VAL A 185 -8.55 -12.52 -2.23
CA VAL A 185 -8.23 -12.92 -0.85
C VAL A 185 -7.37 -11.83 -0.23
N PRO A 186 -7.82 -11.20 0.88
CA PRO A 186 -7.00 -10.17 1.51
C PRO A 186 -5.64 -10.75 1.96
N PRO A 187 -4.61 -9.91 2.08
CA PRO A 187 -3.36 -10.29 2.74
C PRO A 187 -3.62 -10.90 4.13
N PRO A 188 -2.69 -11.66 4.73
CA PRO A 188 -2.84 -12.16 6.09
C PRO A 188 -2.87 -10.98 7.07
N LEU A 189 -3.56 -11.16 8.19
CA LEU A 189 -3.51 -10.18 9.28
C LEU A 189 -2.12 -10.27 9.93
N TYR A 190 -1.47 -9.11 10.11
CA TYR A 190 -0.42 -8.99 11.10
C TYR A 190 -1.10 -8.89 12.47
N ASP A 191 -0.96 -9.92 13.28
CA ASP A 191 -1.33 -9.85 14.69
C ASP A 191 -0.09 -9.33 15.44
N PRO A 192 -0.10 -8.06 15.93
CA PRO A 192 1.01 -7.57 16.72
C PRO A 192 1.16 -8.49 17.93
N SER A 193 2.33 -9.11 18.07
CA SER A 193 2.62 -9.98 19.21
C SER A 193 2.17 -9.30 20.49
N PRO A 194 1.40 -9.97 21.38
CA PRO A 194 0.96 -9.37 22.62
C PRO A 194 2.21 -8.81 23.31
N ALA A 195 2.22 -7.51 23.57
CA ALA A 195 3.34 -6.85 24.21
C ALA A 195 3.66 -7.65 25.46
N SER A 196 4.82 -8.32 25.47
CA SER A 196 5.26 -9.13 26.58
C SER A 196 5.13 -8.25 27.81
N SER A 197 4.17 -8.58 28.67
CA SER A 197 3.88 -7.81 29.85
C SER A 197 5.15 -7.87 30.68
N ARG A 198 5.96 -6.81 30.62
CA ARG A 198 7.08 -6.61 31.54
C ARG A 198 6.41 -6.39 32.89
N THR A 199 6.12 -7.50 33.58
CA THR A 199 5.95 -7.51 35.02
C THR A 199 7.21 -6.87 35.58
N SER A 200 7.09 -5.61 35.98
CA SER A 200 8.03 -4.90 36.83
C SER A 200 8.08 -5.65 38.17
N LEU A 201 8.88 -6.71 38.21
CA LEU A 201 9.36 -7.32 39.43
C LEU A 201 10.43 -6.39 39.99
N GLU A 202 9.97 -5.50 40.86
CA GLU A 202 10.78 -4.71 41.77
C GLU A 202 11.66 -5.66 42.60
N SER A 203 12.86 -5.93 42.07
CA SER A 203 13.85 -6.82 42.67
C SER A 203 14.94 -5.93 43.27
N ARG A 204 14.85 -5.75 44.60
CA ARG A 204 15.92 -5.21 45.43
C ARG A 204 17.26 -5.90 45.10
N PRO A 205 18.38 -5.18 45.06
CA PRO A 205 19.69 -5.77 44.87
C PRO A 205 20.12 -6.56 46.13
N PRO A 206 20.65 -7.79 46.00
CA PRO A 206 21.33 -8.46 47.09
C PRO A 206 22.79 -7.96 47.21
N PRO A 207 23.34 -7.85 48.43
CA PRO A 207 24.75 -7.59 48.63
C PRO A 207 25.59 -8.85 48.40
N SER A 208 26.67 -8.72 47.63
CA SER A 208 27.84 -9.62 47.67
C SER A 208 28.80 -9.14 48.77
N PRO A 209 29.84 -9.88 49.23
CA PRO A 209 30.43 -11.12 48.67
C PRO A 209 30.81 -12.20 49.71
N GLN A 210 31.23 -13.39 49.27
CA GLN A 210 32.44 -14.07 49.79
C GLN A 210 32.79 -15.35 49.01
N TYR A 211 34.10 -15.57 48.91
CA TYR A 211 34.82 -16.64 48.23
C TYR A 211 34.55 -18.03 48.80
N ALA A 212 34.43 -19.05 47.94
CA ALA A 212 34.97 -20.39 48.19
C ALA A 212 35.08 -21.19 46.87
N THR A 213 36.28 -21.71 46.66
CA THR A 213 36.68 -22.73 45.68
C THR A 213 35.95 -24.06 45.90
N HIS A 214 35.54 -24.77 44.83
CA HIS A 214 35.77 -26.21 44.64
C HIS A 214 35.11 -26.78 43.36
N ASN A 215 35.94 -27.49 42.57
CA ASN A 215 35.74 -28.77 41.88
C ASN A 215 34.51 -29.07 40.98
N LEU A 216 34.85 -29.46 39.74
CA LEU A 216 34.13 -30.26 38.73
C LEU A 216 33.49 -31.55 39.30
N PRO A 217 32.45 -32.19 38.68
CA PRO A 217 32.63 -33.05 37.49
C PRO A 217 31.44 -33.06 36.46
N PRO A 218 31.57 -33.79 35.31
CA PRO A 218 30.70 -33.68 34.14
C PRO A 218 29.72 -34.86 33.98
N GLN A 219 28.47 -34.66 33.51
CA GLN A 219 27.63 -35.73 32.93
C GLN A 219 26.59 -35.21 31.90
N SER A 220 26.81 -35.58 30.64
CA SER A 220 25.96 -36.33 29.69
C SER A 220 24.42 -36.21 29.60
N PRO A 221 23.83 -36.59 28.44
CA PRO A 221 22.50 -36.19 27.95
C PRO A 221 21.43 -37.27 28.11
N THR A 222 20.13 -36.93 28.15
CA THR A 222 19.06 -37.86 27.76
C THR A 222 17.72 -37.16 27.46
N HIS A 223 17.11 -37.62 26.36
CA HIS A 223 15.69 -37.71 26.00
C HIS A 223 14.64 -37.28 27.03
N LEU A 224 13.51 -36.75 26.53
CA LEU A 224 12.15 -37.27 26.80
C LEU A 224 11.11 -36.57 25.86
N SER A 225 10.49 -37.34 24.97
CA SER A 225 9.05 -37.19 24.61
C SER A 225 8.19 -37.62 25.83
N PRO A 226 6.85 -37.47 25.95
CA PRO A 226 5.75 -37.54 24.95
C PRO A 226 4.59 -36.50 25.24
N HIS A 227 3.42 -36.39 24.60
CA HIS A 227 2.29 -37.32 24.38
C HIS A 227 1.27 -36.66 23.45
N GLN A 228 0.66 -37.46 22.56
CA GLN A 228 -0.58 -37.16 21.85
C GLN A 228 -1.70 -38.06 22.39
N SER A 229 -2.84 -37.46 22.70
CA SER A 229 -4.15 -38.10 22.92
C SER A 229 -5.19 -36.98 22.69
N GLY A 230 -5.97 -37.03 21.61
CA GLY A 230 -7.26 -37.72 21.52
C GLY A 230 -8.34 -36.62 21.47
N GLY A 231 -9.03 -36.38 20.35
CA GLY A 231 -10.20 -37.15 19.93
C GLY A 231 -11.39 -36.17 19.87
N GLY A 232 -12.00 -36.01 18.69
CA GLY A 232 -13.10 -35.05 18.51
C GLY A 232 -13.64 -35.04 17.08
N SER A 233 -14.45 -36.05 16.77
CA SER A 233 -15.17 -36.20 15.50
C SER A 233 -16.19 -35.07 15.31
N SER A 234 -16.12 -34.36 14.19
CA SER A 234 -17.28 -33.65 13.63
C SER A 234 -17.24 -33.63 12.10
N SER A 235 -18.41 -33.98 11.55
CA SER A 235 -18.87 -34.03 10.15
C SER A 235 -18.05 -33.29 9.08
N GLY A 236 -17.48 -34.07 8.16
CA GLY A 236 -16.77 -33.59 6.98
C GLY A 236 -17.68 -33.03 5.89
N PHE A 237 -17.42 -31.79 5.51
CA PHE A 237 -17.66 -31.30 4.15
C PHE A 237 -16.44 -31.68 3.29
N PRO A 238 -16.60 -32.00 1.99
CA PRO A 238 -15.48 -32.33 1.13
C PRO A 238 -14.59 -31.09 0.97
N SER A 239 -13.45 -31.10 1.66
CA SER A 239 -12.33 -30.22 1.43
C SER A 239 -11.95 -30.33 -0.04
N ARG A 240 -12.30 -29.32 -0.85
CA ARG A 240 -11.79 -29.20 -2.20
C ARG A 240 -10.28 -29.08 -2.09
N SER A 241 -9.58 -30.07 -2.63
CA SER A 241 -8.14 -30.05 -2.82
C SER A 241 -7.75 -28.73 -3.49
N PRO A 242 -6.84 -27.93 -2.90
CA PRO A 242 -6.37 -26.71 -3.54
C PRO A 242 -5.69 -27.11 -4.84
N SER A 243 -6.13 -26.53 -5.96
CA SER A 243 -5.48 -26.71 -7.26
C SER A 243 -3.97 -26.49 -7.12
N PRO A 244 -3.13 -27.36 -7.71
CA PRO A 244 -1.68 -27.28 -7.56
C PRO A 244 -1.20 -25.92 -8.06
N THR A 245 -0.65 -25.12 -7.14
CA THR A 245 0.05 -23.89 -7.49
C THR A 245 1.33 -24.31 -8.21
N ILE A 246 1.53 -23.83 -9.44
CA ILE A 246 2.67 -24.19 -10.33
C ILE A 246 4.02 -23.78 -9.71
N LEU A 247 4.02 -22.89 -8.73
CA LEU A 247 5.20 -22.52 -7.96
C LEU A 247 5.43 -23.53 -6.84
N SER A 248 6.43 -24.40 -7.03
CA SER A 248 7.07 -25.03 -5.88
C SER A 248 7.67 -23.91 -5.00
N PRO A 249 7.29 -23.76 -3.72
CA PRO A 249 7.72 -22.67 -2.85
C PRO A 249 9.24 -22.58 -2.63
N ASN A 250 9.99 -23.53 -3.17
CA ASN A 250 11.44 -23.71 -3.06
C ASN A 250 12.16 -23.48 -4.40
N SER A 251 11.60 -22.67 -5.32
CA SER A 251 12.36 -22.26 -6.51
C SER A 251 13.51 -21.35 -6.07
N PRO A 252 14.77 -21.60 -6.50
CA PRO A 252 15.92 -20.79 -6.11
C PRO A 252 15.74 -19.28 -6.37
N ALA A 253 15.03 -18.92 -7.44
CA ALA A 253 14.74 -17.52 -7.76
C ALA A 253 13.77 -16.86 -6.78
N ILE A 254 12.81 -17.62 -6.23
CA ILE A 254 11.88 -17.12 -5.21
C ILE A 254 12.63 -16.86 -3.90
N GLU A 255 13.48 -17.81 -3.48
CA GLU A 255 14.31 -17.66 -2.29
C GLU A 255 15.24 -16.47 -2.42
N PHE A 256 15.90 -16.32 -3.57
CA PHE A 256 16.75 -15.19 -3.90
C PHE A 256 16.05 -13.83 -3.73
N ILE A 257 14.87 -13.64 -4.33
CA ILE A 257 14.16 -12.36 -4.26
C ILE A 257 13.72 -12.08 -2.82
N ARG A 258 13.32 -13.12 -2.08
CA ARG A 258 12.91 -12.99 -0.69
C ARG A 258 14.05 -12.60 0.23
N GLU A 259 15.18 -13.29 0.13
CA GLU A 259 16.38 -12.99 0.92
C GLU A 259 16.85 -11.56 0.67
N THR A 260 16.87 -11.14 -0.60
CA THR A 260 17.25 -9.79 -1.00
C THR A 260 16.31 -8.74 -0.40
N LEU A 261 14.99 -8.92 -0.54
CA LEU A 261 14.02 -7.98 0.01
C LEU A 261 13.98 -7.97 1.54
N TYR A 262 14.15 -9.11 2.20
CA TYR A 262 14.16 -9.18 3.66
C TYR A 262 15.43 -8.57 4.27
N ALA A 263 16.58 -8.72 3.60
CA ALA A 263 17.80 -8.03 3.98
C ALA A 263 17.64 -6.51 3.85
N SER A 264 17.20 -6.01 2.69
CA SER A 264 16.92 -4.57 2.52
C SER A 264 15.85 -4.03 3.47
N LEU A 265 14.87 -4.84 3.85
CA LEU A 265 13.86 -4.48 4.85
C LEU A 265 14.48 -4.31 6.25
N ALA A 266 15.38 -5.21 6.66
CA ALA A 266 16.10 -5.09 7.92
C ALA A 266 16.95 -3.81 7.92
N ASP A 267 17.69 -3.57 6.83
CA ASP A 267 18.52 -2.38 6.68
C ASP A 267 17.68 -1.09 6.68
N ALA A 268 16.49 -1.10 6.08
CA ALA A 268 15.58 0.05 6.08
C ALA A 268 15.11 0.40 7.50
N LEU A 269 14.75 -0.60 8.31
CA LEU A 269 14.33 -0.39 9.70
C LEU A 269 15.47 0.07 10.61
N GLU A 270 16.69 -0.41 10.36
CA GLU A 270 17.89 0.04 11.07
C GLU A 270 18.23 1.50 10.72
N ARG A 271 18.29 1.81 9.42
CA ARG A 271 18.66 3.13 8.90
C ARG A 271 17.62 4.22 9.16
N GLN A 272 16.35 3.87 9.35
CA GLN A 272 15.25 4.83 9.52
C GLN A 272 14.62 4.74 10.93
N PRO A 273 15.07 5.56 11.90
CA PRO A 273 14.47 5.61 13.24
C PRO A 273 12.98 5.99 13.22
N SER A 274 12.55 6.75 12.22
CA SER A 274 11.16 7.16 12.06
C SER A 274 10.24 5.99 11.75
N LEU A 275 10.66 5.00 10.95
CA LEU A 275 9.91 3.76 10.72
C LEU A 275 9.75 2.95 12.00
N ARG A 276 10.76 2.94 12.89
CA ARG A 276 10.65 2.29 14.21
C ARG A 276 9.67 3.01 15.14
N ALA A 277 9.65 4.33 15.11
CA ALA A 277 8.62 5.11 15.82
C ALA A 277 7.23 4.84 15.23
N LEU A 278 7.13 4.74 13.90
CA LEU A 278 5.88 4.45 13.19
C LEU A 278 5.37 3.05 13.53
N LEU A 279 6.24 2.04 13.67
CA LEU A 279 5.85 0.69 14.10
C LEU A 279 5.12 0.69 15.46
N LYS A 280 5.44 1.65 16.34
CA LYS A 280 4.78 1.79 17.65
C LYS A 280 3.45 2.54 17.55
N ARG A 281 3.36 3.52 16.66
CA ARG A 281 2.20 4.42 16.51
C ARG A 281 1.12 3.86 15.58
N ASP A 282 1.54 3.31 14.44
CA ASP A 282 0.72 2.78 13.36
C ASP A 282 1.45 1.60 12.68
N PRO A 283 1.37 0.38 13.27
CA PRO A 283 2.07 -0.78 12.74
C PRO A 283 1.71 -1.13 11.28
N PRO A 284 0.43 -1.10 10.84
CA PRO A 284 0.09 -1.31 9.44
C PRO A 284 0.77 -0.32 8.49
N ARG A 285 0.77 0.98 8.81
CA ARG A 285 1.46 1.98 7.99
C ARG A 285 2.95 1.73 7.95
N ALA A 286 3.56 1.49 9.09
CA ALA A 286 5.00 1.21 9.18
C ALA A 286 5.40 -0.01 8.36
N TYR A 287 4.58 -1.07 8.39
CA TYR A 287 4.79 -2.24 7.54
C TYR A 287 4.89 -1.87 6.06
N PHE A 288 3.90 -1.13 5.53
CA PHE A 288 3.89 -0.75 4.11
C PHE A 288 5.03 0.18 3.76
N ALA A 289 5.31 1.16 4.61
CA ALA A 289 6.44 2.07 4.45
C ALA A 289 7.77 1.30 4.39
N SER A 290 8.02 0.39 5.33
CA SER A 290 9.25 -0.42 5.36
C SER A 290 9.42 -1.28 4.11
N VAL A 291 8.35 -1.93 3.62
CA VAL A 291 8.42 -2.70 2.36
C VAL A 291 8.68 -1.79 1.17
N ALA A 292 8.05 -0.62 1.11
CA ALA A 292 8.28 0.33 0.03
C ALA A 292 9.72 0.88 0.03
N TYR A 293 10.28 1.16 1.21
CA TYR A 293 11.69 1.52 1.36
C TYR A 293 12.62 0.37 0.93
N ALA A 294 12.31 -0.87 1.29
CA ALA A 294 13.09 -2.04 0.85
C ALA A 294 13.07 -2.18 -0.68
N ILE A 295 11.91 -2.00 -1.32
CA ILE A 295 11.80 -1.99 -2.79
C ILE A 295 12.66 -0.88 -3.39
N LEU A 296 12.54 0.35 -2.87
CA LEU A 296 13.32 1.48 -3.36
C LEU A 296 14.82 1.20 -3.21
N ASP A 297 15.25 0.69 -2.07
CA ASP A 297 16.65 0.35 -1.78
C ASP A 297 17.21 -0.72 -2.72
N VAL A 298 16.47 -1.82 -2.94
CA VAL A 298 16.84 -2.84 -3.92
C VAL A 298 16.88 -2.24 -5.34
N ALA A 299 15.87 -1.44 -5.70
CA ALA A 299 15.80 -0.82 -7.02
C ALA A 299 16.98 0.13 -7.29
N THR A 300 17.44 0.87 -6.28
CA THR A 300 18.56 1.82 -6.44
C THR A 300 19.92 1.15 -6.34
N ASN A 301 20.08 0.14 -5.47
CA ASN A 301 21.40 -0.38 -5.10
C ASN A 301 21.72 -1.77 -5.67
N ALA A 302 20.70 -2.57 -5.99
CA ALA A 302 20.86 -3.95 -6.44
C ALA A 302 20.50 -4.17 -7.91
N VAL A 303 19.82 -3.22 -8.57
CA VAL A 303 19.48 -3.33 -9.99
C VAL A 303 20.64 -2.85 -10.87
N THR A 304 21.12 -3.74 -11.73
CA THR A 304 22.17 -3.45 -12.71
C THR A 304 21.64 -2.60 -13.88
N PRO A 305 22.51 -1.99 -14.71
CA PRO A 305 22.07 -1.25 -15.90
C PRO A 305 21.28 -2.08 -16.91
N ASP A 306 21.54 -3.38 -17.01
CA ASP A 306 20.83 -4.34 -17.87
C ASP A 306 19.52 -4.87 -17.25
N GLY A 307 19.17 -4.44 -16.03
CA GLY A 307 17.93 -4.80 -15.36
C GLY A 307 17.95 -6.13 -14.60
N ALA A 308 19.13 -6.73 -14.41
CA ALA A 308 19.29 -7.85 -13.49
C ALA A 308 19.29 -7.34 -12.03
N VAL A 309 18.90 -8.20 -11.09
CA VAL A 309 18.95 -7.89 -9.66
C VAL A 309 20.09 -8.67 -9.02
N VAL A 310 20.98 -7.99 -8.32
CA VAL A 310 22.09 -8.61 -7.57
C VAL A 310 21.64 -8.88 -6.15
N GLY A 311 21.63 -10.17 -5.76
CA GLY A 311 21.16 -10.57 -4.44
C GLY A 311 22.23 -10.37 -3.38
N VAL A 312 21.89 -10.68 -2.12
CA VAL A 312 22.79 -10.53 -0.96
C VAL A 312 24.09 -11.33 -1.07
N LEU A 313 24.09 -12.42 -1.84
CA LEU A 313 25.27 -13.24 -2.11
C LEU A 313 26.09 -12.77 -3.33
N GLY A 314 25.73 -11.63 -3.92
CA GLY A 314 26.40 -11.07 -5.11
C GLY A 314 26.05 -11.75 -6.43
N GLN A 315 25.20 -12.79 -6.41
CA GLN A 315 24.75 -13.45 -7.64
C GLN A 315 23.68 -12.61 -8.34
N PRO A 316 23.76 -12.38 -9.67
CA PRO A 316 22.71 -11.72 -10.41
C PRO A 316 21.57 -12.69 -10.77
N LEU A 317 20.33 -12.20 -10.71
CA LEU A 317 19.14 -12.85 -11.25
C LEU A 317 18.65 -12.05 -12.47
N THR A 318 18.76 -12.64 -13.65
CA THR A 318 18.27 -12.03 -14.89
C THR A 318 16.78 -12.28 -15.07
N LEU A 319 16.13 -11.51 -15.97
CA LEU A 319 14.72 -11.73 -16.30
C LEU A 319 14.47 -13.09 -16.97
N ALA A 320 15.47 -13.64 -17.68
CA ALA A 320 15.38 -14.95 -18.32
C ALA A 320 15.34 -16.09 -17.30
N ASP A 321 16.14 -15.96 -16.23
CA ASP A 321 16.21 -16.92 -15.12
C ASP A 321 15.04 -16.77 -14.13
N CYS A 322 14.30 -15.67 -14.22
CA CYS A 322 13.14 -15.43 -13.38
C CYS A 322 11.92 -16.29 -13.80
N PRO A 323 11.24 -16.97 -12.86
CA PRO A 323 10.00 -17.67 -13.11
C PRO A 323 8.97 -16.77 -13.80
N PRO A 324 8.20 -17.27 -14.79
CA PRO A 324 7.26 -16.45 -15.56
C PRO A 324 6.32 -15.59 -14.72
N GLU A 325 5.87 -16.11 -13.58
CA GLU A 325 4.94 -15.46 -12.65
C GLU A 325 5.56 -14.27 -11.92
N LEU A 326 6.89 -14.22 -11.78
CA LEU A 326 7.63 -13.15 -11.12
C LEU A 326 8.29 -12.16 -12.08
N ARG A 327 8.30 -12.47 -13.39
CA ARG A 327 8.84 -11.56 -14.40
C ARG A 327 8.20 -10.17 -14.35
N PRO A 328 6.86 -10.01 -14.22
CA PRO A 328 6.27 -8.67 -14.11
C PRO A 328 6.80 -7.88 -12.91
N PHE A 329 7.00 -8.55 -11.78
CA PHE A 329 7.59 -7.92 -10.59
C PHE A 329 9.03 -7.48 -10.85
N MET A 330 9.87 -8.34 -11.43
CA MET A 330 11.26 -8.03 -11.77
C MET A 330 11.36 -6.90 -12.80
N THR A 331 10.52 -6.91 -13.83
CA THR A 331 10.47 -5.84 -14.84
C THR A 331 10.11 -4.50 -14.20
N GLU A 332 9.10 -4.46 -13.32
CA GLU A 332 8.73 -3.22 -12.65
C GLU A 332 9.81 -2.75 -11.66
N LEU A 333 10.44 -3.67 -10.92
CA LEU A 333 11.55 -3.34 -10.03
C LEU A 333 12.73 -2.71 -10.79
N ALA A 334 13.08 -3.28 -11.95
CA ALA A 334 14.13 -2.73 -12.82
C ALA A 334 13.75 -1.34 -13.36
N ALA A 335 12.50 -1.15 -13.78
CA ALA A 335 11.99 0.12 -14.27
C ALA A 335 11.93 1.21 -13.17
N ILE A 336 11.61 0.84 -11.93
CA ILE A 336 11.72 1.72 -10.76
C ILE A 336 13.19 2.12 -10.56
N GLY A 337 14.13 1.18 -10.63
CA GLY A 337 15.55 1.45 -10.47
C GLY A 337 16.12 2.39 -11.53
N GLN A 338 15.70 2.23 -12.80
CA GLN A 338 16.03 3.17 -13.85
C GLN A 338 15.48 4.58 -13.55
N GLN A 339 14.19 4.69 -13.22
CA GLN A 339 13.56 5.98 -12.94
C GLN A 339 14.16 6.66 -11.68
N ALA A 340 14.58 5.88 -10.68
CA ALA A 340 15.27 6.39 -9.50
C ALA A 340 16.59 7.05 -9.86
N ARG A 341 17.42 6.38 -10.68
CA ARG A 341 18.69 6.93 -11.17
C ARG A 341 18.50 8.22 -11.97
N GLU A 342 17.53 8.25 -12.87
CA GLU A 342 17.19 9.46 -13.63
C GLU A 342 16.76 10.62 -12.70
N MET A 343 16.04 10.30 -11.62
CA MET A 343 15.62 11.29 -10.63
C MET A 343 16.80 11.82 -9.81
N GLU A 344 17.70 10.94 -9.35
CA GLU A 344 18.91 11.31 -8.61
C GLU A 344 19.87 12.14 -9.46
N GLU A 345 20.07 11.77 -10.72
CA GLU A 345 20.87 12.56 -11.67
C GLU A 345 20.28 13.96 -11.88
N ALA A 346 18.95 14.05 -12.05
CA ALA A 346 18.27 15.34 -12.19
C ALA A 346 18.36 16.19 -10.92
N ASP A 347 18.29 15.57 -9.74
CA ASP A 347 18.42 16.26 -8.46
C ASP A 347 19.86 16.72 -8.21
N ASN A 348 20.86 15.89 -8.53
CA ASN A 348 22.28 16.26 -8.49
C ASN A 348 22.59 17.43 -9.42
N ASN A 349 22.08 17.39 -10.66
CA ASN A 349 22.22 18.48 -11.62
C ASN A 349 21.58 19.78 -11.12
N SER A 350 20.40 19.68 -10.49
CA SER A 350 19.71 20.84 -9.91
C SER A 350 20.51 21.41 -8.73
N ALA A 351 20.97 20.55 -7.82
CA ALA A 351 21.78 20.93 -6.66
C ALA A 351 23.08 21.62 -7.08
N MET A 352 23.77 21.13 -8.12
CA MET A 352 24.95 21.79 -8.67
C MET A 352 24.65 23.18 -9.22
N GLN A 353 23.49 23.39 -9.87
CA GLN A 353 23.09 24.71 -10.38
C GLN A 353 22.81 25.72 -9.25
N TYR A 354 22.15 25.28 -8.18
CA TYR A 354 21.92 26.11 -6.98
C TYR A 354 23.25 26.44 -6.29
N ALA A 355 24.12 25.45 -6.11
CA ALA A 355 25.44 25.64 -5.51
C ALA A 355 26.33 26.61 -6.33
N GLN A 356 26.27 26.56 -7.66
CA GLN A 356 26.98 27.52 -8.52
C GLN A 356 26.50 28.97 -8.38
N ARG A 357 25.26 29.17 -7.92
CA ARG A 357 24.65 30.49 -7.69
C ARG A 357 24.75 30.94 -6.22
N ASP A 358 25.38 30.15 -5.35
CA ASP A 358 25.39 30.36 -3.90
C ASP A 358 23.98 30.45 -3.29
N GLU A 359 23.04 29.69 -3.87
CA GLU A 359 21.65 29.59 -3.40
C GLU A 359 21.45 28.34 -2.53
N GLU A 360 20.49 28.38 -1.60
CA GLU A 360 20.11 27.22 -0.78
C GLU A 360 19.54 26.11 -1.67
N VAL A 361 20.13 24.90 -1.58
CA VAL A 361 19.66 23.74 -2.34
C VAL A 361 18.32 23.27 -1.76
N PRO A 362 17.23 23.28 -2.55
CA PRO A 362 15.94 22.79 -2.06
C PRO A 362 16.00 21.27 -1.82
N PRO A 363 15.09 20.71 -1.01
CA PRO A 363 14.98 19.26 -0.83
C PRO A 363 14.87 18.54 -2.18
N SER A 364 15.55 17.40 -2.31
CA SER A 364 15.54 16.63 -3.55
C SER A 364 14.16 15.99 -3.81
N LYS A 365 13.86 15.65 -5.06
CA LYS A 365 12.64 14.88 -5.38
C LYS A 365 12.69 13.51 -4.71
N MET A 366 13.86 12.91 -4.62
CA MET A 366 14.05 11.64 -3.91
C MET A 366 13.75 11.75 -2.41
N ASP A 367 14.11 12.85 -1.75
CA ASP A 367 13.74 13.09 -0.35
C ASP A 367 12.23 13.23 -0.18
N ARG A 368 11.56 13.88 -1.15
CA ARG A 368 10.09 13.97 -1.17
C ARG A 368 9.44 12.58 -1.34
N VAL A 369 9.99 11.73 -2.22
CA VAL A 369 9.52 10.35 -2.42
C VAL A 369 9.64 9.56 -1.12
N LYS A 370 10.80 9.60 -0.45
CA LYS A 370 11.03 8.97 0.85
C LYS A 370 10.01 9.43 1.89
N LEU A 371 9.76 10.74 1.97
CA LEU A 371 8.76 11.29 2.88
C LEU A 371 7.33 10.81 2.57
N MET A 372 6.95 10.72 1.29
CA MET A 372 5.63 10.20 0.88
C MET A 372 5.48 8.71 1.19
N LEU A 373 6.54 7.91 1.02
CA LEU A 373 6.53 6.50 1.40
C LEU A 373 6.35 6.31 2.91
N GLU A 374 6.91 7.21 3.72
CA GLU A 374 6.81 7.16 5.17
C GLU A 374 5.46 7.66 5.69
N GLU A 375 5.14 8.92 5.41
CA GLU A 375 4.05 9.66 6.07
C GLU A 375 2.76 9.71 5.23
N GLY A 376 2.85 9.33 3.96
CA GLY A 376 1.71 9.23 3.05
C GLY A 376 1.52 10.46 2.20
N VAL A 377 0.58 10.35 1.27
CA VAL A 377 0.25 11.44 0.36
C VAL A 377 -0.54 12.53 1.10
N GLY A 378 -0.24 13.79 0.79
CA GLY A 378 -0.82 14.96 1.48
C GLY A 378 -0.10 15.35 2.79
N TYR A 379 0.93 14.61 3.23
CA TYR A 379 1.76 15.04 4.37
C TYR A 379 2.63 16.27 4.02
N ALA A 380 3.17 16.31 2.80
CA ALA A 380 3.99 17.42 2.30
C ALA A 380 3.21 18.74 2.15
N GLU A 381 1.93 18.67 1.75
CA GLU A 381 1.04 19.83 1.55
C GLU A 381 0.87 20.67 2.84
N GLY A 382 1.04 20.06 4.02
CA GLY A 382 0.76 20.71 5.30
C GLY A 382 1.80 21.73 5.78
N ARG A 383 3.02 21.78 5.23
CA ARG A 383 4.10 22.62 5.76
C ARG A 383 4.65 23.73 4.86
N ARG A 384 4.50 23.67 3.53
CA ARG A 384 5.14 24.66 2.62
C ARG A 384 4.38 25.02 1.33
N GLU A 385 3.38 24.25 0.92
CA GLU A 385 2.80 24.38 -0.44
C GLU A 385 1.72 25.46 -0.60
N ALA A 386 1.25 26.08 0.48
CA ALA A 386 0.41 27.27 0.37
C ALA A 386 1.15 28.50 -0.20
N GLU A 387 2.48 28.49 -0.27
CA GLU A 387 3.27 29.69 -0.60
C GLU A 387 3.88 29.70 -2.02
N GLU A 388 4.05 28.57 -2.73
CA GLU A 388 4.91 28.57 -3.96
C GLU A 388 4.29 28.07 -5.27
N GLY A 389 3.06 27.55 -5.33
CA GLY A 389 2.35 27.30 -6.60
C GLY A 389 3.02 26.34 -7.61
N ARG A 390 4.05 25.57 -7.22
CA ARG A 390 4.83 24.69 -8.10
C ARG A 390 4.24 23.28 -8.20
N ARG A 391 3.05 23.15 -8.79
CA ARG A 391 2.36 21.86 -8.98
C ARG A 391 3.00 20.92 -10.03
N SER A 392 3.79 21.46 -10.97
CA SER A 392 4.25 20.71 -12.16
C SER A 392 5.32 19.64 -11.86
N VAL A 393 6.14 19.83 -10.83
CA VAL A 393 7.15 18.83 -10.39
C VAL A 393 6.57 17.75 -9.47
N GLU A 394 5.41 18.00 -8.89
CA GLU A 394 4.80 17.16 -7.86
C GLU A 394 4.26 15.86 -8.46
N GLY A 395 3.63 15.95 -9.63
CA GLY A 395 3.07 14.79 -10.32
C GLY A 395 4.11 13.70 -10.61
N ARG A 396 5.38 14.06 -10.81
CA ARG A 396 6.44 13.06 -11.06
C ARG A 396 6.83 12.30 -9.79
N ALA A 397 7.00 13.01 -8.66
CA ALA A 397 7.33 12.38 -7.38
C ALA A 397 6.15 11.53 -6.87
N VAL A 398 4.92 12.01 -7.01
CA VAL A 398 3.70 11.28 -6.65
C VAL A 398 3.55 10.04 -7.55
N ALA A 399 3.69 10.17 -8.87
CA ALA A 399 3.62 9.03 -9.78
C ALA A 399 4.69 7.98 -9.47
N PHE A 400 5.92 8.39 -9.17
CA PHE A 400 7.00 7.48 -8.82
C PHE A 400 6.74 6.76 -7.49
N THR A 401 6.31 7.50 -6.45
CA THR A 401 5.87 6.94 -5.17
C THR A 401 4.74 5.92 -5.37
N ASN A 402 3.78 6.22 -6.25
CA ASN A 402 2.67 5.31 -6.55
C ASN A 402 3.15 4.00 -7.18
N ARG A 403 4.17 4.03 -8.05
CA ARG A 403 4.75 2.80 -8.63
C ARG A 403 5.35 1.90 -7.56
N ILE A 404 6.14 2.48 -6.65
CA ILE A 404 6.75 1.75 -5.52
C ILE A 404 5.67 1.16 -4.61
N ASN A 405 4.67 1.96 -4.23
CA ASN A 405 3.57 1.51 -3.37
C ASN A 405 2.68 0.45 -4.04
N ALA A 406 2.42 0.57 -5.34
CA ALA A 406 1.69 -0.42 -6.12
C ALA A 406 2.46 -1.76 -6.16
N LEU A 407 3.78 -1.71 -6.37
CA LEU A 407 4.63 -2.90 -6.33
C LEU A 407 4.65 -3.55 -4.94
N SER A 408 4.70 -2.73 -3.88
CA SER A 408 4.58 -3.17 -2.47
C SER A 408 3.24 -3.88 -2.19
N LEU A 409 2.13 -3.32 -2.67
CA LEU A 409 0.82 -3.98 -2.58
C LEU A 409 0.78 -5.29 -3.39
N GLY A 410 1.38 -5.31 -4.58
CA GLY A 410 1.50 -6.50 -5.43
C GLY A 410 2.26 -7.65 -4.76
N LEU A 411 3.34 -7.35 -4.02
CA LEU A 411 4.10 -8.35 -3.26
C LEU A 411 3.23 -9.13 -2.27
N THR A 412 2.25 -8.46 -1.63
CA THR A 412 1.37 -9.12 -0.65
C THR A 412 0.44 -10.17 -1.27
N ARG A 413 0.26 -10.15 -2.60
CA ARG A 413 -0.54 -11.14 -3.35
C ARG A 413 0.27 -12.37 -3.71
N LEU A 414 1.59 -12.26 -3.77
CA LEU A 414 2.46 -13.38 -4.07
C LEU A 414 2.50 -14.34 -2.87
N ARG A 415 1.99 -15.56 -3.07
CA ARG A 415 1.90 -16.59 -2.03
C ARG A 415 3.22 -16.82 -1.29
N ALA A 416 4.33 -16.84 -2.04
CA ALA A 416 5.67 -17.04 -1.49
C ALA A 416 6.10 -15.97 -0.46
N PHE A 417 5.62 -14.74 -0.60
CA PHE A 417 5.88 -13.65 0.33
C PHE A 417 4.88 -13.66 1.48
N LYS A 418 3.61 -13.89 1.14
CA LYS A 418 2.47 -13.95 2.06
C LYS A 418 2.71 -14.89 3.26
N GLU A 419 3.32 -16.06 3.02
CA GLU A 419 3.45 -17.11 4.04
C GLU A 419 4.50 -16.81 5.13
N ARG A 420 5.58 -16.05 4.86
CA ARG A 420 6.59 -15.70 5.91
C ARG A 420 6.58 -14.24 6.32
N GLN A 421 5.72 -13.42 5.71
CA GLN A 421 5.61 -11.99 6.01
C GLN A 421 5.37 -11.72 7.51
N SER A 422 4.50 -12.52 8.15
CA SER A 422 4.22 -12.39 9.59
C SER A 422 5.46 -12.65 10.45
N ASP A 423 6.25 -13.65 10.07
CA ASP A 423 7.37 -14.12 10.88
C ASP A 423 8.54 -13.14 10.77
N VAL A 424 8.83 -12.67 9.55
CA VAL A 424 9.87 -11.68 9.30
C VAL A 424 9.59 -10.41 10.10
N PHE A 425 8.37 -9.88 10.06
CA PHE A 425 8.05 -8.67 10.80
C PHE A 425 8.03 -8.87 12.31
N LYS A 426 7.63 -10.04 12.82
CA LYS A 426 7.74 -10.36 14.24
C LYS A 426 9.20 -10.32 14.70
N VAL A 427 10.12 -10.87 13.90
CA VAL A 427 11.56 -10.83 14.19
C VAL A 427 12.08 -9.40 14.15
N LEU A 428 11.78 -8.67 13.07
CA LEU A 428 12.26 -7.29 12.87
C LEU A 428 11.71 -6.31 13.91
N ALA A 429 10.44 -6.46 14.31
CA ALA A 429 9.85 -5.68 15.39
C ALA A 429 10.53 -5.94 16.74
N GLY A 430 11.05 -7.15 16.95
CA GLY A 430 11.81 -7.52 18.15
C GLY A 430 13.22 -6.93 18.21
N ILE A 431 13.84 -6.65 17.07
CA ILE A 431 15.19 -6.07 16.97
C ILE A 431 15.17 -4.55 17.25
N GLY A 432 14.05 -3.88 16.96
CA GLY A 432 13.88 -2.43 17.14
C GLY A 432 13.34 -1.99 18.51
N ALA A 433 13.06 -2.92 19.43
CA ALA A 433 12.52 -2.67 20.77
C ALA A 433 13.62 -2.68 21.83
#